data_AF-A0A950Q744-F1
#
_entry.id   AF-A0A950Q744-F1
#
_cell.length_a   1.000
_cell.length_b   1.000
_cell.length_c   1.000
_cell.angle_alpha   90.00
_cell.angle_beta   90.00
_cell.angle_gamma   90.00
#
_symmetry.space_group_name_H-M   'P 1'
#
loop_
_entity.id
_entity.type
_entity.pdbx_description
1 polymer ?
#
loop_
_entity_poly.entity_id
_entity_poly.type
_entity_poly.pdbx_seq_one_letter_code
_entity_poly.pdbx_strand_id
1 'polypeptide(L)'
;MLAGLAGSALVAAATGADAAKPAAGNVKPSPAQQKLIDAARDVRQRAYAPYSHFQVGAALETEDGTIFKGCNVENLSYGATICAERNAVFQAVAAGHKKFKAIAVIADLPTPITPCGMCRQVLGEFGGEIQVICTNLKKDVMVSSVGAMLPAAFDFDPTKYK
;
A
#
# COMPACT_ATOMS: atom_id res chain seq x y z
N MET A 1 -6.30 -37.04 45.58
CA MET A 1 -5.01 -36.61 44.99
C MET A 1 -4.74 -37.47 43.77
N LEU A 2 -4.14 -36.89 42.71
CA LEU A 2 -3.83 -37.44 41.37
C LEU A 2 -4.99 -37.32 40.37
N ALA A 3 -4.97 -36.33 39.46
CA ALA A 3 -4.27 -36.31 38.15
C ALA A 3 -4.99 -37.27 37.16
N GLY A 4 -5.60 -36.87 36.05
CA GLY A 4 -5.15 -35.99 34.96
C GLY A 4 -5.21 -36.81 33.65
N LEU A 5 -5.36 -36.14 32.48
CA LEU A 5 -5.35 -36.67 31.09
C LEU A 5 -6.71 -37.18 30.56
N ALA A 6 -7.14 -36.95 29.32
CA ALA A 6 -6.68 -36.08 28.23
C ALA A 6 -7.83 -36.05 27.20
N GLY A 7 -8.49 -34.90 27.03
CA GLY A 7 -9.43 -34.67 25.94
C GLY A 7 -8.71 -33.92 24.83
N SER A 8 -7.97 -34.65 23.99
CA SER A 8 -7.31 -34.08 22.81
C SER A 8 -8.36 -33.77 21.75
N ALA A 9 -8.99 -32.60 21.83
CA ALA A 9 -9.73 -32.04 20.71
C ALA A 9 -8.71 -31.64 19.64
N LEU A 10 -8.65 -32.45 18.57
CA LEU A 10 -8.00 -32.09 17.31
C LEU A 10 -8.49 -30.70 16.90
N VAL A 11 -7.64 -29.69 17.05
CA VAL A 11 -7.80 -28.43 16.34
C VAL A 11 -7.51 -28.76 14.89
N ALA A 12 -8.55 -28.84 14.07
CA ALA A 12 -8.41 -28.86 12.63
C ALA A 12 -7.63 -27.60 12.23
N ALA A 13 -6.38 -27.80 11.79
CA ALA A 13 -5.62 -26.76 11.13
C ALA A 13 -6.42 -26.34 9.89
N ALA A 14 -7.05 -25.16 9.97
CA ALA A 14 -7.51 -24.46 8.79
C ALA A 14 -6.24 -24.15 7.99
N THR A 15 -5.96 -25.01 7.00
CA THR A 15 -4.94 -24.78 5.98
C THR A 15 -5.19 -23.41 5.40
N GLY A 16 -4.19 -22.54 5.51
CA GLY A 16 -4.25 -21.15 5.12
C GLY A 16 -4.96 -21.01 3.77
N ALA A 17 -6.12 -20.37 3.80
CA ALA A 17 -6.73 -19.87 2.59
C ALA A 17 -5.71 -18.91 1.98
N ASP A 18 -5.18 -19.28 0.82
CA ASP A 18 -4.60 -18.33 -0.12
C ASP A 18 -5.54 -17.13 -0.16
N ALA A 19 -5.10 -16.01 0.41
CA ALA A 19 -5.72 -14.73 0.17
C ALA A 19 -5.49 -14.45 -1.32
N ALA A 20 -6.38 -14.99 -2.15
CA ALA A 20 -6.30 -14.90 -3.58
C ALA A 20 -6.05 -13.45 -3.93
N LYS A 21 -4.92 -13.18 -4.59
CA LYS A 21 -4.61 -11.87 -5.15
C LYS A 21 -5.86 -11.43 -5.91
N PRO A 22 -6.50 -10.30 -5.55
CA PRO A 22 -7.74 -9.90 -6.19
C PRO A 22 -7.53 -9.96 -7.70
N ALA A 23 -8.39 -10.71 -8.38
CA ALA A 23 -8.30 -10.90 -9.82
C ALA A 23 -8.07 -9.54 -10.46
N ALA A 24 -7.11 -9.45 -11.38
CA ALA A 24 -6.77 -8.25 -12.10
C ALA A 24 -8.00 -7.77 -12.88
N GLY A 25 -8.89 -7.03 -12.23
CA GLY A 25 -10.01 -6.39 -12.88
C GLY A 25 -9.41 -5.31 -13.74
N ASN A 26 -9.51 -5.42 -15.07
CA ASN A 26 -9.06 -4.37 -15.96
C ASN A 26 -10.08 -3.23 -15.92
N VAL A 27 -10.11 -2.49 -14.80
CA VAL A 27 -11.06 -1.40 -14.58
C VAL A 27 -10.64 -0.21 -15.42
N LYS A 28 -11.58 0.40 -16.14
CA LYS A 28 -11.31 1.67 -16.83
C LYS A 28 -11.18 2.79 -15.78
N PRO A 29 -10.03 3.47 -15.66
CA PRO A 29 -9.87 4.54 -14.67
C PRO A 29 -10.74 5.75 -15.02
N SER A 30 -11.25 6.43 -13.99
CA SER A 30 -11.86 7.75 -14.13
C SER A 30 -10.80 8.81 -14.53
N PRO A 31 -11.20 9.99 -15.04
CA PRO A 31 -10.25 11.06 -15.36
C PRO A 31 -9.37 11.49 -14.17
N ALA A 32 -9.94 11.51 -12.95
CA ALA A 32 -9.19 11.82 -11.74
C ALA A 32 -8.17 10.73 -11.41
N GLN A 33 -8.55 9.45 -11.54
CA GLN A 33 -7.63 8.32 -11.36
C GLN A 33 -6.52 8.33 -12.40
N GLN A 34 -6.83 8.65 -13.66
CA GLN A 34 -5.85 8.76 -14.74
C GLN A 34 -4.80 9.84 -14.45
N LYS A 35 -5.23 11.00 -13.93
CA LYS A 35 -4.30 12.08 -13.51
C LYS A 35 -3.29 11.59 -12.47
N LEU A 36 -3.72 10.78 -11.49
CA LEU A 36 -2.81 10.19 -10.50
C LEU A 36 -1.90 9.12 -11.09
N ILE A 37 -2.43 8.26 -11.97
CA ILE A 37 -1.64 7.24 -12.67
C ILE A 37 -0.52 7.90 -13.48
N ASP A 38 -0.81 8.98 -14.20
CA ASP A 38 0.18 9.69 -15.02
C ASP A 38 1.25 10.33 -14.13
N ALA A 39 0.85 11.00 -13.04
CA ALA A 39 1.79 11.56 -12.07
C ALA A 39 2.69 10.49 -11.42
N ALA A 40 2.14 9.32 -11.10
CA ALA A 40 2.89 8.19 -10.55
C ALA A 40 3.85 7.60 -11.59
N ARG A 41 3.43 7.51 -12.85
CA ARG A 41 4.26 7.03 -13.98
C ARG A 41 5.45 7.94 -14.23
N ASP A 42 5.26 9.25 -14.16
CA ASP A 42 6.31 10.23 -14.37
C ASP A 42 7.36 10.17 -13.26
N VAL A 43 6.93 10.14 -11.98
CA VAL A 43 7.87 10.11 -10.85
C VAL A 43 8.60 8.77 -10.73
N ARG A 44 8.02 7.65 -11.18
CA ARG A 44 8.67 6.33 -11.21
C ARG A 44 10.06 6.39 -11.88
N GLN A 45 10.21 7.19 -12.93
CA GLN A 45 11.47 7.32 -13.68
C GLN A 45 12.61 7.94 -12.85
N ARG A 46 12.28 8.54 -11.70
CA ARG A 46 13.25 9.15 -10.77
C ARG A 46 13.66 8.22 -9.63
N ALA A 47 13.14 7.00 -9.60
CA ALA A 47 13.47 6.02 -8.56
C ALA A 47 14.98 5.77 -8.49
N TYR A 48 15.53 5.85 -7.29
CA TYR A 48 16.88 5.42 -7.00
C TYR A 48 16.82 3.96 -6.57
N ALA A 49 17.00 3.06 -7.54
CA ALA A 49 16.90 1.61 -7.33
C ALA A 49 18.09 0.83 -7.94
N PRO A 50 19.35 1.13 -7.55
CA PRO A 50 20.51 0.49 -8.15
C PRO A 50 20.70 -0.96 -7.70
N TYR A 51 20.02 -1.41 -6.63
CA TYR A 51 20.20 -2.76 -6.08
C TYR A 51 19.15 -3.73 -6.63
N SER A 52 17.87 -3.35 -6.60
CA SER A 52 16.80 -4.21 -7.13
C SER A 52 16.56 -4.05 -8.62
N HIS A 53 16.95 -2.89 -9.19
CA HIS A 53 16.53 -2.45 -10.52
C HIS A 53 15.00 -2.38 -10.69
N PHE A 54 14.26 -2.32 -9.58
CA PHE A 54 12.81 -2.32 -9.55
C PHE A 54 12.27 -0.93 -9.19
N GLN A 55 11.87 -0.19 -10.22
CA GLN A 55 11.37 1.17 -10.08
C GLN A 55 9.86 1.19 -9.79
N VAL A 56 9.49 1.87 -8.72
CA VAL A 56 8.11 2.10 -8.28
C VAL A 56 7.86 3.60 -8.18
N GLY A 57 6.72 4.05 -8.70
CA GLY A 57 6.23 5.41 -8.53
C GLY A 57 4.88 5.43 -7.83
N ALA A 58 4.61 6.51 -7.09
CA ALA A 58 3.35 6.75 -6.43
C ALA A 58 2.95 8.23 -6.50
N ALA A 59 1.65 8.48 -6.57
CA ALA A 59 1.07 9.84 -6.51
C ALA A 59 -0.12 9.83 -5.55
N LEU A 60 -0.05 10.66 -4.52
CA LEU A 60 -1.03 10.78 -3.44
C LEU A 60 -1.81 12.10 -3.61
N GLU A 61 -3.13 12.01 -3.66
CA GLU A 61 -4.06 13.15 -3.65
C GLU A 61 -4.53 13.41 -2.22
N THR A 62 -4.40 14.65 -1.77
CA THR A 62 -4.99 15.17 -0.53
C THR A 62 -6.46 15.51 -0.72
N GLU A 63 -7.20 15.75 0.36
CA GLU A 63 -8.61 16.20 0.26
C GLU A 63 -8.78 17.53 -0.48
N ASP A 64 -7.80 18.43 -0.41
CA ASP A 64 -7.81 19.72 -1.12
C ASP A 64 -7.36 19.61 -2.59
N GLY A 65 -7.04 18.40 -3.08
CA GLY A 65 -6.66 18.14 -4.46
C GLY A 65 -5.18 18.35 -4.78
N THR A 66 -4.34 18.69 -3.79
CA THR A 66 -2.88 18.73 -3.93
C THR A 66 -2.34 17.32 -4.19
N ILE A 67 -1.35 17.21 -5.09
CA ILE A 67 -0.75 15.92 -5.46
C ILE A 67 0.72 15.87 -5.01
N PHE A 68 1.02 14.92 -4.13
CA PHE A 68 2.38 14.59 -3.70
C PHE A 68 2.88 13.35 -4.42
N LYS A 69 4.11 13.41 -4.94
CA LYS A 69 4.69 12.35 -5.77
C LYS A 69 5.87 11.70 -5.04
N GLY A 70 5.95 10.39 -5.08
CA GLY A 70 7.03 9.62 -4.48
C GLY A 70 7.55 8.53 -5.41
N CYS A 71 8.82 8.19 -5.28
CA CYS A 71 9.42 7.00 -5.89
C CYS A 71 10.21 6.24 -4.81
N ASN A 72 10.50 4.96 -5.06
CA ASN A 72 11.36 4.22 -4.13
C ASN A 72 12.79 4.75 -4.16
N VAL A 73 13.39 4.81 -2.97
CA VAL A 73 14.79 5.20 -2.77
C VAL A 73 15.44 4.11 -1.95
N GLU A 74 16.32 3.36 -2.58
CA GLU A 74 17.05 2.27 -1.96
C GLU A 74 18.30 2.75 -1.23
N ASN A 75 18.81 1.90 -0.36
CA ASN A 75 20.03 2.14 0.38
C ASN A 75 20.84 0.84 0.48
N LEU A 76 22.16 0.94 0.59
CA LEU A 76 23.04 -0.22 0.78
C LEU A 76 22.65 -1.03 2.02
N SER A 77 22.23 -0.35 3.09
CA SER A 77 21.56 -0.98 4.22
C SER A 77 20.08 -1.13 3.87
N TYR A 78 19.69 -2.30 3.38
CA TYR A 78 18.37 -2.50 2.73
C TYR A 78 17.18 -2.12 3.62
N GLY A 79 17.29 -2.26 4.95
CA GLY A 79 16.26 -1.85 5.90
C GLY A 79 15.97 -0.34 5.92
N ALA A 80 16.90 0.49 5.43
CA ALA A 80 16.71 1.94 5.27
C ALA A 80 16.00 2.32 3.96
N THR A 81 15.63 1.36 3.12
CA THR A 81 14.89 1.61 1.87
C THR A 81 13.50 2.15 2.16
N ILE A 82 13.14 3.22 1.46
CA ILE A 82 11.79 3.80 1.48
C ILE A 82 11.04 3.47 0.19
N CYS A 83 9.80 3.01 0.34
CA CYS A 83 8.90 2.72 -0.78
C CYS A 83 8.31 4.02 -1.35
N ALA A 84 7.84 3.97 -2.59
CA ALA A 84 7.26 5.13 -3.28
C ALA A 84 6.06 5.74 -2.54
N GLU A 85 5.19 4.89 -1.99
CA GLU A 85 3.98 5.29 -1.27
C GLU A 85 4.33 6.01 0.02
N ARG A 86 5.23 5.43 0.84
CA ARG A 86 5.72 6.05 2.07
C ARG A 86 6.40 7.37 1.79
N ASN A 87 7.19 7.45 0.71
CA ASN A 87 7.82 8.70 0.29
C ASN A 87 6.78 9.79 -0.06
N ALA A 88 5.73 9.45 -0.82
CA ALA A 88 4.65 10.40 -1.14
C ALA A 88 3.89 10.86 0.12
N VAL A 89 3.55 9.94 1.02
CA VAL A 89 2.87 10.24 2.29
C VAL A 89 3.73 11.15 3.17
N PHE A 90 5.02 10.84 3.36
CA PHE A 90 5.87 11.62 4.25
C PHE A 90 6.13 13.03 3.72
N GLN A 91 6.22 13.21 2.39
CA GLN A 91 6.26 14.54 1.79
C GLN A 91 4.95 15.33 2.03
N ALA A 92 3.78 14.70 1.87
CA ALA A 92 2.50 15.34 2.14
C ALA A 92 2.37 15.78 3.60
N VAL A 93 2.76 14.92 4.54
CA VAL A 93 2.76 15.20 5.98
C VAL A 93 3.74 16.33 6.33
N ALA A 94 4.96 16.30 5.77
CA ALA A 94 5.94 17.37 5.97
C ALA A 94 5.45 18.72 5.42
N ALA A 95 4.62 18.71 4.38
CA ALA A 95 3.96 19.90 3.83
C ALA A 95 2.67 20.31 4.58
N GLY A 96 2.30 19.59 5.64
CA GLY A 96 1.15 19.93 6.50
C GLY A 96 -0.17 19.23 6.14
N HIS A 97 -0.19 18.34 5.15
CA HIS A 97 -1.40 17.61 4.77
C HIS A 97 -1.49 16.26 5.49
N LYS A 98 -2.64 15.97 6.11
CA LYS A 98 -2.89 14.72 6.85
C LYS A 98 -4.23 14.06 6.50
N LYS A 99 -4.90 14.56 5.47
CA LYS A 99 -6.15 13.99 4.97
C LYS A 99 -6.00 13.65 3.50
N PHE A 100 -6.19 12.39 3.17
CA PHE A 100 -5.88 11.84 1.86
C PHE A 100 -7.11 11.21 1.24
N LYS A 101 -7.21 11.33 -0.08
CA LYS A 101 -8.36 10.87 -0.85
C LYS A 101 -8.03 9.60 -1.62
N ALA A 102 -6.88 9.61 -2.32
CA ALA A 102 -6.48 8.50 -3.16
C ALA A 102 -4.97 8.47 -3.36
N ILE A 103 -4.43 7.28 -3.65
CA ILE A 103 -3.04 7.08 -4.08
C ILE A 103 -3.00 6.16 -5.29
N ALA A 104 -2.25 6.55 -6.33
CA ALA A 104 -1.90 5.65 -7.43
C ALA A 104 -0.48 5.09 -7.24
N VAL A 105 -0.27 3.82 -7.56
CA VAL A 105 1.01 3.12 -7.46
C VAL A 105 1.27 2.35 -8.76
N ILE A 106 2.49 2.47 -9.29
CA ILE A 106 2.87 1.88 -10.58
C ILE A 106 4.27 1.28 -10.53
N ALA A 107 4.42 0.12 -11.15
CA ALA A 107 5.71 -0.52 -11.41
C ALA A 107 5.68 -1.33 -12.71
N ASP A 108 6.83 -1.82 -13.13
CA ASP A 108 6.92 -2.70 -14.31
C ASP A 108 6.74 -4.16 -13.89
N LEU A 109 5.49 -4.59 -13.88
CA LEU A 109 5.09 -5.96 -13.54
C LEU A 109 4.04 -6.47 -14.53
N PRO A 110 3.94 -7.81 -14.75
CA PRO A 110 2.89 -8.39 -15.58
C PRO A 110 1.46 -8.14 -15.08
N THR A 111 1.29 -7.78 -13.80
CA THR A 111 0.00 -7.48 -13.16
C THR A 111 0.14 -6.19 -12.36
N PRO A 112 -0.97 -5.49 -12.02
CA PRO A 112 -0.91 -4.30 -11.18
C PRO A 112 -0.13 -4.53 -9.87
N ILE A 113 0.79 -3.61 -9.55
CA ILE A 113 1.54 -3.65 -8.29
C ILE A 113 0.59 -3.38 -7.12
N THR A 114 0.77 -4.07 -5.99
CA THR A 114 0.05 -3.75 -4.75
C THR A 114 1.02 -3.21 -3.69
N PRO A 115 0.59 -2.29 -2.82
CA PRO A 115 1.44 -1.78 -1.75
C PRO A 115 1.90 -2.88 -0.81
N CYS A 116 3.13 -2.76 -0.30
CA CYS A 116 3.66 -3.67 0.73
C CYS A 116 2.97 -3.44 2.08
N GLY A 117 3.12 -4.38 3.02
CA GLY A 117 2.47 -4.30 4.35
C GLY A 117 2.79 -3.00 5.10
N MET A 118 4.04 -2.53 5.06
CA MET A 118 4.42 -1.26 5.68
C MET A 118 3.72 -0.05 5.05
N CYS A 119 3.60 -0.02 3.71
CA CYS A 119 2.89 1.06 3.03
C CYS A 119 1.40 1.06 3.38
N ARG A 120 0.78 -0.12 3.47
CA ARG A 120 -0.62 -0.24 3.88
C ARG A 120 -0.83 0.27 5.29
N GLN A 121 0.04 -0.10 6.23
CA GLN A 121 -0.06 0.40 7.62
C GLN A 121 0.14 1.91 7.69
N VAL A 122 1.13 2.46 6.96
CA VAL A 122 1.36 3.92 6.91
C VAL A 122 0.16 4.66 6.32
N LEU A 123 -0.46 4.14 5.27
CA LEU A 123 -1.70 4.73 4.74
C LEU A 123 -2.86 4.57 5.72
N GLY A 124 -2.96 3.43 6.40
CA GLY A 124 -4.02 3.11 7.36
C GLY A 124 -4.09 4.09 8.53
N GLU A 125 -2.95 4.63 8.95
CA GLU A 125 -2.86 5.74 9.92
C GLU A 125 -3.73 6.95 9.54
N PHE A 126 -3.93 7.18 8.24
CA PHE A 126 -4.64 8.36 7.72
C PHE A 126 -6.06 8.07 7.22
N GLY A 127 -6.52 6.81 7.26
CA GLY A 127 -7.88 6.43 6.86
C GLY A 127 -7.95 5.15 6.03
N GLY A 128 -8.91 4.29 6.36
CA GLY A 128 -9.18 3.04 5.62
C GLY A 128 -9.90 3.29 4.28
N GLU A 129 -10.56 4.43 4.13
CA GLU A 129 -11.32 4.87 2.97
C GLU A 129 -10.45 5.39 1.82
N ILE A 130 -9.18 5.68 2.07
CA ILE A 130 -8.23 6.13 1.05
C ILE A 130 -8.24 5.13 -0.11
N GLN A 131 -8.55 5.61 -1.30
CA GLN A 131 -8.58 4.77 -2.50
C GLN A 131 -7.15 4.42 -2.94
N VAL A 132 -6.92 3.16 -3.28
CA VAL A 132 -5.62 2.68 -3.80
C VAL A 132 -5.81 2.23 -5.24
N ILE A 133 -5.12 2.91 -6.15
CA ILE A 133 -5.14 2.66 -7.60
C ILE A 133 -3.84 1.95 -7.97
N CYS A 134 -3.91 0.64 -8.10
CA CYS A 134 -2.81 -0.22 -8.47
C CYS A 134 -2.73 -0.32 -9.99
N THR A 135 -1.56 -0.08 -10.59
CA THR A 135 -1.39 -0.24 -12.04
C THR A 135 0.00 -0.74 -12.42
N ASN A 136 0.19 -1.04 -13.70
CA ASN A 136 1.47 -1.44 -14.29
C ASN A 136 1.76 -0.64 -15.58
N LEU A 137 2.91 -0.92 -16.21
CA LEU A 137 3.25 -0.26 -17.47
C LEU A 137 2.35 -0.69 -18.64
N LYS A 138 1.69 -1.85 -18.55
CA LYS A 138 0.71 -2.36 -19.53
C LYS A 138 -0.66 -1.68 -19.45
N LYS A 139 -0.85 -0.78 -18.48
CA LYS A 139 -2.09 -0.03 -18.22
C LYS A 139 -3.23 -0.89 -17.66
N ASP A 140 -2.93 -2.05 -17.09
CA ASP A 140 -3.89 -2.78 -16.27
C ASP A 140 -4.14 -1.97 -14.99
N VAL A 141 -5.39 -1.82 -14.56
CA VAL A 141 -5.74 -0.99 -13.40
C VAL A 141 -6.66 -1.75 -12.45
N MET A 142 -6.20 -1.96 -11.22
CA MET A 142 -7.01 -2.44 -10.10
C MET A 142 -7.26 -1.28 -9.13
N VAL A 143 -8.51 -1.11 -8.69
CA VAL A 143 -8.88 -0.12 -7.67
C VAL A 143 -9.42 -0.82 -6.44
N SER A 144 -8.98 -0.39 -5.26
CA SER A 144 -9.48 -0.85 -3.96
C SER A 144 -9.33 0.27 -2.93
N SER A 145 -9.43 -0.03 -1.64
CA SER A 145 -9.19 0.90 -0.53
C SER A 145 -8.14 0.36 0.43
N VAL A 146 -7.56 1.22 1.25
CA VAL A 146 -6.60 0.81 2.28
C VAL A 146 -7.20 -0.22 3.23
N GLY A 147 -8.42 0.01 3.71
CA GLY A 147 -9.11 -0.90 4.63
C GLY A 147 -9.38 -2.28 4.02
N ALA A 148 -9.69 -2.35 2.72
CA ALA A 148 -9.84 -3.62 2.02
C ALA A 148 -8.49 -4.35 1.82
N MET A 149 -7.38 -3.61 1.71
CA MET A 149 -6.02 -4.17 1.58
C MET A 149 -5.37 -4.51 2.93
N LEU A 150 -5.88 -3.96 4.03
CA LEU A 150 -5.38 -4.16 5.41
C LEU A 150 -6.54 -4.54 6.34
N PRO A 151 -7.15 -5.72 6.14
CA PRO A 151 -8.25 -6.18 7.00
C PRO A 151 -7.75 -6.42 8.42
N ALA A 152 -8.59 -6.09 9.41
CA ALA A 152 -8.26 -6.19 10.84
C ALA A 152 -6.91 -5.51 11.16
N ALA A 153 -6.71 -4.31 10.60
CA ALA A 153 -5.50 -3.52 10.79
C ALA A 153 -5.13 -3.40 12.27
N PHE A 154 -3.82 -3.45 12.55
CA PHE A 154 -3.33 -3.12 13.87
C PHE A 154 -3.64 -1.65 14.16
N ASP A 155 -4.29 -1.42 15.29
CA ASP A 155 -4.57 -0.10 15.85
C ASP A 155 -4.07 -0.09 17.30
N PHE A 156 -3.38 0.99 17.68
CA PHE A 156 -2.87 1.16 19.02
C PHE A 156 -3.18 2.56 19.52
N ASP A 157 -4.12 2.63 20.45
CA ASP A 157 -4.42 3.83 21.19
C ASP A 157 -3.74 3.77 22.57
N PRO A 158 -2.62 4.49 22.77
CA PRO A 158 -1.90 4.47 24.05
C PRO A 158 -2.72 5.06 25.20
N THR A 159 -3.81 5.78 24.93
CA THR A 159 -4.67 6.34 25.99
C THR A 159 -5.61 5.30 26.59
N LYS A 160 -5.87 4.19 25.90
CA LYS A 160 -6.72 3.07 26.38
C LYS A 160 -6.03 2.17 27.40
N TYR A 161 -4.72 2.33 27.61
CA TYR A 161 -3.91 1.47 28.47
C TYR A 161 -3.21 2.23 29.60
N LYS A 162 -3.74 3.41 29.95
CA LYS A 162 -3.35 4.21 31.12
C LYS A 162 -4.39 4.06 32.22
#